data_AF-A0A4Z1FQQ4-F1
#
_entry.id   AF-A0A4Z1FQQ4-F1
#
_cell.length_a   1.000
_cell.length_b   1.000
_cell.length_c   1.000
_cell.angle_alpha   90.00
_cell.angle_beta   90.00
_cell.angle_gamma   90.00
#
_symmetry.space_group_name_H-M   'P 1'
#
loop_
_entity.id
_entity.type
_entity.pdbx_description
1 polymer ?
#
loop_
_entity_poly.entity_id
_entity_poly.type
_entity_poly.pdbx_seq_one_letter_code
_entity_poly.pdbx_strand_id
1 'polypeptide(L)'
;MQVQRITLTITAPTDDDADLISLEIPQDTTVGTLKESVQAESRIPKRDQHLYHNGQLLHDDNKTMEQLQIGDGEMLALHVREYRDPPAATVQRTSQPARAPQGRGGQQQPDPETIRLQLIGNAEMRREVARQNPELAAAAGSPERFAAVLNQMRSREAGEEARRRQQIADLNADPFDVDAQMRIAEMIREQRVQENLQNAIEHNPEVFGRVHMLYIDVEVNGHKVKAFVDSGAQATIMSPKCAEDCGIMRLVDKRFAGIARGVGTAAILGRVHSAQIKIGSMFLPCSFTVMEGKDVDLLLGLDMLKRHQACIDLSKDKLIIQGVEVSFLGEADIPKNMEDERAEEPQLEGPGGTTIGAKSGAVSGPSTGQQAPQSASSAPAASAPSAPPQQQQQQPSFPAESIDQLVALGFSRDEAVNALAACGGDVQYAAGLLFQG
;
A
#
# COMPACT_ATOMS: atom_id res chain seq x y z
N MET A 1 -41.28 6.24 -41.67
CA MET A 1 -40.58 6.98 -40.61
C MET A 1 -39.38 6.14 -40.21
N GLN A 2 -38.16 6.66 -40.38
CA GLN A 2 -36.96 6.00 -39.88
C GLN A 2 -36.96 6.18 -38.36
N VAL A 3 -37.03 5.09 -37.60
CA VAL A 3 -36.89 5.12 -36.14
C VAL A 3 -35.42 5.40 -35.85
N GLN A 4 -35.09 6.60 -35.38
CA GLN A 4 -33.73 6.92 -34.94
C GLN A 4 -33.50 6.25 -33.58
N ARG A 5 -32.50 5.37 -33.53
CA ARG A 5 -32.04 4.71 -32.30
C ARG A 5 -30.83 5.45 -31.76
N ILE A 6 -30.75 5.54 -30.43
CA ILE A 6 -29.58 6.03 -29.71
C ILE A 6 -29.02 4.90 -28.85
N THR A 7 -27.70 4.87 -28.76
CA THR A 7 -26.95 3.99 -27.88
C THR A 7 -26.62 4.74 -26.60
N LEU A 8 -27.06 4.22 -25.46
CA LEU A 8 -26.75 4.79 -24.15
C LEU A 8 -25.81 3.87 -23.38
N THR A 9 -24.78 4.45 -22.78
CA THR A 9 -23.88 3.73 -21.88
C THR A 9 -24.16 4.13 -20.44
N ILE A 10 -24.56 3.17 -19.62
CA ILE A 10 -24.97 3.42 -18.23
C ILE A 10 -23.91 2.84 -17.31
N THR A 11 -23.38 3.67 -16.42
CA THR A 11 -22.42 3.22 -15.39
C THR A 11 -23.19 2.87 -14.12
N ALA A 12 -23.27 1.59 -13.78
CA ALA A 12 -23.88 1.12 -12.54
C ALA A 12 -22.82 1.00 -11.42
N PRO A 13 -23.14 1.33 -10.15
CA PRO A 13 -22.27 1.10 -9.01
C PRO A 13 -22.68 -0.24 -8.40
N THR A 14 -22.37 -1.33 -9.09
CA THR A 14 -22.38 -2.68 -8.51
C THR A 14 -20.98 -2.98 -8.00
N ASP A 15 -20.87 -3.64 -6.85
CA ASP A 15 -19.62 -3.84 -6.11
C ASP A 15 -18.48 -4.31 -7.03
N ASP A 16 -17.37 -3.57 -6.96
CA ASP A 16 -16.03 -3.86 -7.45
C ASP A 16 -15.68 -3.77 -8.95
N ASP A 17 -16.60 -3.49 -9.86
CA ASP A 17 -16.28 -3.04 -11.23
C ASP A 17 -17.41 -2.14 -11.76
N ALA A 18 -17.06 -1.02 -12.40
CA ALA A 18 -18.05 -0.14 -13.02
C ALA A 18 -18.71 -0.85 -14.22
N ASP A 19 -19.76 -1.62 -13.96
CA ASP A 19 -20.51 -2.32 -15.00
C ASP A 19 -21.12 -1.30 -15.97
N LEU A 20 -20.65 -1.37 -17.22
CA LEU A 20 -21.12 -0.54 -18.33
C LEU A 20 -22.24 -1.28 -19.05
N ILE A 21 -23.46 -0.75 -18.95
CA ILE A 21 -24.63 -1.29 -19.65
C ILE A 21 -24.87 -0.48 -20.92
N SER A 22 -24.78 -1.13 -22.07
CA SER A 22 -25.09 -0.51 -23.37
C SER A 22 -26.52 -0.84 -23.81
N LEU A 23 -27.38 0.17 -23.94
CA LEU A 23 -28.77 0.02 -24.36
C LEU A 23 -29.01 0.74 -25.69
N GLU A 24 -29.59 0.04 -26.67
CA GLU A 24 -30.14 0.64 -27.89
C GLU A 24 -31.62 0.96 -27.70
N ILE A 25 -31.97 2.24 -27.65
CA ILE A 25 -33.37 2.68 -27.49
C ILE A 25 -33.79 3.71 -28.54
N PRO A 26 -35.07 3.77 -28.92
CA PRO A 26 -35.61 4.87 -29.73
C PRO A 26 -35.48 6.25 -29.05
N GLN A 27 -35.29 7.33 -29.81
CA GLN A 27 -35.17 8.70 -29.27
C GLN A 27 -36.43 9.23 -28.55
N ASP A 28 -37.60 8.69 -28.87
CA ASP A 28 -38.88 9.01 -28.24
C ASP A 28 -39.13 8.25 -26.92
N THR A 29 -38.18 7.41 -26.50
CA THR A 29 -38.25 6.70 -25.22
C THR A 29 -38.20 7.69 -24.05
N THR A 30 -39.08 7.51 -23.07
CA THR A 30 -39.12 8.34 -21.86
C THR A 30 -38.12 7.85 -20.81
N VAL A 31 -37.74 8.72 -19.87
CA VAL A 31 -36.92 8.34 -18.71
C VAL A 31 -37.55 7.20 -17.91
N GLY A 32 -38.89 7.17 -17.79
CA GLY A 32 -39.61 6.10 -17.12
C GLY A 32 -39.42 4.72 -17.76
N THR A 33 -39.45 4.66 -19.10
CA THR A 33 -39.22 3.42 -19.87
C THR A 33 -37.74 3.04 -19.89
N LEU A 34 -36.83 4.02 -19.92
CA LEU A 34 -35.39 3.77 -19.79
C LEU A 34 -35.06 3.08 -18.44
N LYS A 35 -35.64 3.55 -17.33
CA LYS A 35 -35.46 2.91 -16.01
C LYS A 35 -35.97 1.47 -15.97
N GLU A 36 -37.03 1.15 -16.73
CA GLU A 36 -37.55 -0.22 -16.86
C GLU A 36 -36.59 -1.10 -17.66
N SER A 37 -36.00 -0.59 -18.74
CA SER A 37 -34.94 -1.28 -19.48
C SER A 37 -33.70 -1.53 -18.62
N VAL A 38 -33.29 -0.53 -17.81
CA VAL A 38 -32.19 -0.68 -16.84
C VAL A 38 -32.53 -1.72 -15.78
N GLN A 39 -33.76 -1.75 -15.29
CA GLN A 39 -34.21 -2.76 -14.31
C GLN A 39 -34.16 -4.18 -14.89
N ALA A 40 -34.50 -4.34 -16.18
CA ALA A 40 -34.45 -5.63 -16.86
C ALA A 40 -33.01 -6.18 -16.97
N GLU A 41 -32.04 -5.30 -17.24
CA GLU A 41 -30.64 -5.70 -17.45
C GLU A 41 -29.84 -5.79 -16.12
N SER A 42 -29.96 -4.78 -15.25
CA SER A 42 -29.18 -4.66 -14.00
C SER A 42 -29.85 -5.30 -12.77
N ARG A 43 -31.12 -5.69 -12.87
CA ARG A 43 -31.97 -6.15 -11.74
C ARG A 43 -32.18 -5.13 -10.62
N ILE A 44 -31.78 -3.87 -10.81
CA ILE A 44 -32.00 -2.78 -9.83
C ILE A 44 -33.45 -2.27 -9.95
N PRO A 45 -34.23 -2.18 -8.87
CA PRO A 45 -35.61 -1.67 -8.94
C PRO A 45 -35.67 -0.19 -9.38
N LYS A 46 -36.65 0.17 -10.24
CA LYS A 46 -36.89 1.55 -10.71
C LYS A 46 -36.90 2.61 -9.60
N ARG A 47 -37.31 2.25 -8.39
CA ARG A 47 -37.43 3.15 -7.22
C ARG A 47 -36.08 3.56 -6.64
N ASP A 48 -35.07 2.70 -6.81
CA ASP A 48 -33.73 2.92 -6.27
C ASP A 48 -32.80 3.54 -7.32
N GLN A 49 -33.22 3.54 -8.60
CA GLN A 49 -32.48 4.09 -9.73
C GLN A 49 -32.56 5.62 -9.84
N HIS A 50 -31.41 6.28 -9.68
CA HIS A 50 -31.23 7.71 -9.92
C HIS A 50 -30.27 7.91 -11.11
N LEU A 51 -30.82 8.29 -12.27
CA LEU A 51 -30.05 8.49 -13.49
C LEU A 51 -29.59 9.94 -13.62
N TYR A 52 -28.29 10.15 -13.86
CA TYR A 52 -27.68 11.45 -14.04
C TYR A 52 -27.12 11.60 -15.45
N HIS A 53 -27.41 12.72 -16.10
CA HIS A 53 -26.80 13.15 -17.35
C HIS A 53 -26.00 14.42 -17.10
N ASN A 54 -24.68 14.42 -17.38
CA ASN A 54 -23.80 15.57 -17.13
C ASN A 54 -23.91 16.18 -15.71
N GLY A 55 -24.11 15.33 -14.71
CA GLY A 55 -24.30 15.75 -13.31
C GLY A 55 -25.71 16.24 -12.95
N GLN A 56 -26.65 16.28 -13.90
CA GLN A 56 -28.05 16.64 -13.67
C GLN A 56 -28.92 15.39 -13.51
N LEU A 57 -29.69 15.33 -12.42
CA LEU A 57 -30.58 14.22 -12.12
C LEU A 57 -31.84 14.27 -13.01
N LEU A 58 -32.08 13.18 -13.73
CA LEU A 58 -33.27 12.99 -14.56
C LEU A 58 -34.48 12.62 -13.68
N HIS A 59 -35.11 13.66 -13.11
CA HIS A 59 -36.26 13.51 -12.20
C HIS A 59 -37.60 13.29 -12.89
N ASP A 60 -37.75 13.74 -14.14
CA ASP A 60 -39.02 13.74 -14.85
C ASP A 60 -39.16 12.49 -15.72
N ASP A 61 -39.91 11.51 -15.23
CA ASP A 61 -40.12 10.21 -15.88
C ASP A 61 -40.88 10.33 -17.21
N ASN A 62 -41.51 11.47 -17.51
CA ASN A 62 -42.31 11.67 -18.72
C ASN A 62 -41.55 12.34 -19.88
N LYS A 63 -40.35 12.86 -19.63
CA LYS A 63 -39.54 13.49 -20.68
C LYS A 63 -38.85 12.44 -21.54
N THR A 64 -38.79 12.71 -22.84
CA THR A 64 -38.07 11.86 -23.81
C THR A 64 -36.58 12.20 -23.83
N MET A 65 -35.76 11.27 -24.34
CA MET A 65 -34.33 11.49 -24.54
C MET A 65 -34.07 12.71 -25.44
N GLU A 66 -34.88 12.89 -26.50
CA GLU A 66 -34.85 14.08 -27.37
C GLU A 66 -35.08 15.40 -26.60
N GLN A 67 -36.06 15.44 -25.68
CA GLN A 67 -36.35 16.64 -24.87
C GLN A 67 -35.26 16.95 -23.84
N LEU A 68 -34.52 15.92 -23.44
CA LEU A 68 -33.39 16.02 -22.50
C LEU A 68 -32.06 16.25 -23.21
N GLN A 69 -32.08 16.39 -24.55
CA GLN A 69 -30.92 16.54 -25.41
C GLN A 69 -29.92 15.38 -25.29
N ILE A 70 -30.45 14.17 -25.03
CA ILE A 70 -29.63 12.97 -24.89
C ILE A 70 -29.45 12.31 -26.26
N GLY A 71 -28.22 12.32 -26.76
CA GLY A 71 -27.83 11.86 -28.10
C GLY A 71 -27.32 10.42 -28.18
N ASP A 72 -26.93 9.98 -29.38
CA ASP A 72 -26.29 8.68 -29.62
C ASP A 72 -24.88 8.64 -29.03
N GLY A 73 -24.58 7.58 -28.26
CA GLY A 73 -23.27 7.36 -27.64
C GLY A 73 -23.08 8.08 -26.30
N GLU A 74 -24.13 8.68 -25.73
CA GLU A 74 -24.01 9.42 -24.47
C GLU A 74 -24.00 8.51 -23.23
N MET A 75 -23.34 9.01 -22.18
CA MET A 75 -23.11 8.29 -20.94
C MET A 75 -24.00 8.83 -19.82
N LEU A 76 -24.71 7.92 -19.15
CA LEU A 76 -25.53 8.21 -17.98
C LEU A 76 -24.95 7.53 -16.75
N ALA A 77 -24.84 8.26 -15.64
CA ALA A 77 -24.44 7.67 -14.37
C ALA A 77 -25.70 7.19 -13.63
N LEU A 78 -25.72 5.92 -13.24
CA LEU A 78 -26.76 5.36 -12.39
C LEU A 78 -26.26 5.38 -10.94
N HIS A 79 -27.00 6.00 -10.04
CA HIS A 79 -26.81 5.82 -8.60
C HIS A 79 -27.96 5.01 -8.02
N VAL A 80 -27.61 3.99 -7.23
CA VAL A 80 -28.56 3.18 -6.48
C VAL A 80 -28.70 3.74 -5.08
N ARG A 81 -29.92 4.12 -4.69
CA ARG A 81 -30.23 4.50 -3.30
C ARG A 81 -31.45 3.73 -2.84
N GLU A 82 -31.26 2.81 -1.91
CA GLU A 82 -32.37 2.10 -1.27
C GLU A 82 -33.28 3.09 -0.54
N TYR A 83 -34.54 3.13 -0.97
CA TYR A 83 -35.57 3.87 -0.24
C TYR A 83 -36.04 3.04 0.98
N ARG A 84 -35.52 3.36 2.17
CA ARG A 84 -36.09 2.84 3.43
C ARG A 84 -37.41 3.57 3.73
N ASP A 85 -38.51 2.83 3.78
CA ASP A 85 -39.80 3.35 4.24
C ASP A 85 -39.65 3.97 5.64
N PRO A 86 -40.05 5.24 5.86
CA PRO A 86 -40.19 5.76 7.21
C PRO A 86 -41.36 5.03 7.90
N PRO A 87 -41.20 4.58 9.16
CA PRO A 87 -42.30 3.94 9.87
C PRO A 87 -43.45 4.95 10.05
N ALA A 88 -44.67 4.49 9.76
CA ALA A 88 -45.90 5.25 9.89
C ALA A 88 -46.04 5.82 11.31
N ALA A 89 -45.91 7.15 11.42
CA ALA A 89 -46.18 7.87 12.65
C ALA A 89 -47.69 7.96 12.89
N THR A 90 -48.20 7.19 13.85
CA THR A 90 -49.51 7.41 14.44
C THR A 90 -49.50 8.74 15.20
N VAL A 91 -50.24 9.71 14.64
CA VAL A 91 -50.43 11.04 15.20
C VAL A 91 -51.36 10.95 16.40
N GLN A 92 -50.83 11.05 17.62
CA GLN A 92 -51.59 11.48 18.78
C GLN A 92 -51.00 12.78 19.32
N ARG A 93 -51.65 13.88 18.92
CA ARG A 93 -51.43 15.22 19.47
C ARG A 93 -51.91 15.26 20.92
N THR A 94 -50.99 15.45 21.86
CA THR A 94 -51.29 16.18 23.10
C THR A 94 -50.22 17.25 23.32
N SER A 95 -50.68 18.48 23.38
CA SER A 95 -49.93 19.69 23.64
C SER A 95 -49.50 19.75 25.11
N GLN A 96 -48.20 19.81 25.38
CA GLN A 96 -47.66 20.31 26.65
C GLN A 96 -46.41 21.17 26.42
N PRO A 97 -46.22 22.24 27.21
CA PRO A 97 -45.24 23.28 26.95
C PRO A 97 -43.80 22.81 27.17
N ALA A 98 -42.89 23.45 26.42
CA ALA A 98 -41.45 23.22 26.48
C ALA A 98 -40.90 23.35 27.90
N ARG A 99 -40.50 22.21 28.48
CA ARG A 99 -39.52 22.13 29.55
C ARG A 99 -38.20 21.68 28.92
N ALA A 100 -37.14 22.42 29.23
CA ALA A 100 -35.77 22.16 28.80
C ALA A 100 -35.40 20.67 28.91
N PRO A 101 -34.63 20.11 27.96
CA PRO A 101 -34.21 18.73 28.04
C PRO A 101 -33.16 18.60 29.14
N GLN A 102 -33.61 18.21 30.33
CA GLN A 102 -32.74 17.63 31.34
C GLN A 102 -32.29 16.27 30.79
N GLY A 103 -30.98 16.18 30.48
CA GLY A 103 -30.36 15.02 29.85
C GLY A 103 -30.71 13.73 30.59
N ARG A 104 -31.43 12.84 29.90
CA ARG A 104 -31.67 11.47 30.34
C ARG A 104 -31.14 10.54 29.26
N GLY A 105 -29.85 10.29 29.38
CA GLY A 105 -29.05 9.42 28.51
C GLY A 105 -27.67 9.24 29.10
N GLY A 106 -27.57 9.04 30.42
CA GLY A 106 -26.32 8.60 31.03
C GLY A 106 -26.09 7.17 30.58
N GLN A 107 -25.21 6.96 29.59
CA GLN A 107 -24.41 5.74 29.60
C GLN A 107 -23.86 5.64 31.03
N GLN A 108 -24.26 4.58 31.74
CA GLN A 108 -23.80 4.34 33.10
C GLN A 108 -22.29 4.17 33.01
N GLN A 109 -21.56 5.25 33.25
CA GLN A 109 -20.10 5.22 33.24
C GLN A 109 -19.69 4.15 34.26
N PRO A 110 -18.82 3.20 33.86
CA PRO A 110 -18.47 2.10 34.73
C PRO A 110 -17.98 2.62 36.09
N ASP A 111 -18.45 1.96 37.14
CA ASP A 111 -18.14 2.32 38.54
C ASP A 111 -16.62 2.38 38.71
N PRO A 112 -16.06 3.48 39.27
CA PRO A 112 -14.63 3.61 39.54
C PRO A 112 -14.02 2.41 40.25
N GLU A 113 -14.78 1.72 41.12
CA GLU A 113 -14.28 0.53 41.82
C GLU A 113 -14.10 -0.67 40.89
N THR A 114 -15.02 -0.87 39.94
CA THR A 114 -14.93 -1.94 38.94
C THR A 114 -13.68 -1.78 38.06
N ILE A 115 -13.41 -0.55 37.64
CA ILE A 115 -12.22 -0.22 36.82
C ILE A 115 -10.95 -0.41 37.63
N ARG A 116 -10.96 -0.02 38.90
CA ARG A 116 -9.83 -0.24 39.82
C ARG A 116 -9.53 -1.72 40.00
N LEU A 117 -10.56 -2.55 40.22
CA LEU A 117 -10.42 -3.99 40.38
C LEU A 117 -9.89 -4.65 39.11
N GLN A 118 -10.36 -4.22 37.93
CA GLN A 118 -9.87 -4.69 36.64
C GLN A 118 -8.40 -4.32 36.41
N LEU A 119 -8.01 -3.09 36.77
CA LEU A 119 -6.62 -2.61 36.75
C LEU A 119 -5.73 -3.36 37.75
N ILE A 120 -6.31 -3.84 38.85
CA ILE A 120 -5.57 -4.62 39.84
C ILE A 120 -5.40 -6.08 39.40
N GLY A 121 -6.44 -6.65 38.80
CA GLY A 121 -6.46 -8.04 38.32
C GLY A 121 -5.65 -8.26 37.05
N ASN A 122 -5.32 -7.22 36.29
CA ASN A 122 -4.55 -7.33 35.05
C ASN A 122 -3.22 -6.56 35.15
N ALA A 123 -2.11 -7.31 35.26
CA ALA A 123 -0.76 -6.76 35.39
C ALA A 123 -0.29 -6.02 34.13
N GLU A 124 -0.76 -6.41 32.94
CA GLU A 124 -0.41 -5.79 31.67
C GLU A 124 -1.13 -4.44 31.51
N MET A 125 -2.43 -4.41 31.80
CA MET A 125 -3.23 -3.17 31.84
C MET A 125 -2.64 -2.17 32.84
N ARG A 126 -2.15 -2.63 33.99
CA ARG A 126 -1.49 -1.77 34.98
C ARG A 126 -0.20 -1.14 34.46
N ARG A 127 0.61 -1.88 33.69
CA ARG A 127 1.84 -1.36 33.07
C ARG A 127 1.53 -0.30 32.03
N GLU A 128 0.49 -0.52 31.22
CA GLU A 128 0.07 0.44 30.20
C GLU A 128 -0.47 1.74 30.83
N VAL A 129 -1.34 1.62 31.84
CA VAL A 129 -1.85 2.80 32.57
C VAL A 129 -0.72 3.51 33.31
N ALA A 130 0.27 2.81 33.87
CA ALA A 130 1.43 3.46 34.49
C ALA A 130 2.30 4.25 33.48
N ARG A 131 2.32 3.82 32.21
CA ARG A 131 3.02 4.51 31.13
C ARG A 131 2.27 5.75 30.66
N GLN A 132 0.95 5.65 30.50
CA GLN A 132 0.11 6.74 29.97
C GLN A 132 -0.35 7.74 31.05
N ASN A 133 -0.72 7.24 32.24
CA ASN A 133 -1.18 8.02 33.36
C ASN A 133 -0.60 7.51 34.70
N PRO A 134 0.59 7.98 35.08
CA PRO A 134 1.28 7.54 36.28
C PRO A 134 0.52 7.90 37.57
N GLU A 135 -0.27 8.97 37.58
CA GLU A 135 -1.06 9.42 38.74
C GLU A 135 -2.22 8.46 39.03
N LEU A 136 -2.95 8.03 38.00
CA LEU A 136 -4.02 7.05 38.12
C LEU A 136 -3.49 5.67 38.55
N ALA A 137 -2.33 5.26 38.01
CA ALA A 137 -1.68 4.01 38.39
C ALA A 137 -1.20 4.00 39.85
N ALA A 138 -0.64 5.11 40.34
CA ALA A 138 -0.24 5.27 41.73
C ALA A 138 -1.45 5.26 42.69
N ALA A 139 -2.59 5.77 42.24
CA ALA A 139 -3.83 5.78 43.02
C ALA A 139 -4.54 4.41 43.10
N ALA A 140 -4.15 3.42 42.28
CA ALA A 140 -4.79 2.10 42.22
C ALA A 140 -4.84 1.35 43.56
N GLY A 141 -3.87 1.60 44.45
CA GLY A 141 -3.78 0.98 45.77
C GLY A 141 -4.82 1.47 46.79
N SER A 142 -5.53 2.57 46.52
CA SER A 142 -6.58 3.08 47.41
C SER A 142 -7.87 3.35 46.64
N PRO A 143 -9.03 2.79 47.06
CA PRO A 143 -10.31 3.02 46.41
C PRO A 143 -10.68 4.51 46.31
N GLU A 144 -10.48 5.26 47.40
CA GLU A 144 -10.88 6.66 47.50
C GLU A 144 -10.07 7.59 46.59
N ARG A 145 -8.73 7.46 46.55
CA ARG A 145 -7.92 8.28 45.61
C ARG A 145 -8.16 7.88 44.16
N PHE A 146 -8.34 6.59 43.87
CA PHE A 146 -8.57 6.14 42.50
C PHE A 146 -9.86 6.75 41.94
N ALA A 147 -10.95 6.74 42.73
CA ALA A 147 -12.21 7.37 42.35
C ALA A 147 -12.06 8.89 42.16
N ALA A 148 -11.32 9.57 43.04
CA ALA A 148 -11.09 11.02 42.92
C ALA A 148 -10.33 11.38 41.63
N VAL A 149 -9.22 10.69 41.34
CA VAL A 149 -8.39 10.93 40.15
C VAL A 149 -9.17 10.60 38.87
N LEU A 150 -9.89 9.47 38.84
CA LEU A 150 -10.68 9.07 37.68
C LEU A 150 -11.83 10.06 37.40
N ASN A 151 -12.52 10.54 38.44
CA ASN A 151 -13.60 11.52 38.29
C ASN A 151 -13.07 12.89 37.82
N GLN A 152 -11.89 13.29 38.30
CA GLN A 152 -11.22 14.51 37.85
C GLN A 152 -10.82 14.42 36.37
N MET A 153 -10.29 13.27 35.93
CA MET A 153 -9.97 13.02 34.52
C MET A 153 -11.23 13.06 33.64
N ARG A 154 -12.29 12.33 34.03
CA ARG A 154 -13.57 12.32 33.30
C ARG A 154 -14.18 13.71 33.19
N SER A 155 -14.09 14.52 34.25
CA SER A 155 -14.61 15.90 34.26
C SER A 155 -13.80 16.81 33.32
N ARG A 156 -12.49 16.59 33.24
CA ARG A 156 -11.60 17.30 32.34
C ARG A 156 -11.86 16.92 30.87
N GLU A 157 -11.93 15.64 30.57
CA GLU A 157 -12.28 15.11 29.24
C GLU A 157 -13.64 15.61 28.80
N ALA A 158 -14.67 15.53 29.66
CA ALA A 158 -16.00 16.05 29.36
C ALA A 158 -16.00 17.57 29.13
N GLY A 159 -15.16 18.32 29.85
CA GLY A 159 -15.00 19.76 29.64
C GLY A 159 -14.31 20.10 28.32
N GLU A 160 -13.29 19.33 27.93
CA GLU A 160 -12.58 19.48 26.66
C GLU A 160 -13.48 19.09 25.47
N GLU A 161 -14.23 17.99 25.58
CA GLU A 161 -15.23 17.58 24.60
C GLU A 161 -16.37 18.59 24.46
N ALA A 162 -16.87 19.14 25.58
CA ALA A 162 -17.90 20.16 25.55
C ALA A 162 -17.43 21.43 24.83
N ARG A 163 -16.18 21.86 25.10
CA ARG A 163 -15.56 23.00 24.39
C ARG A 163 -15.39 22.73 22.91
N ARG A 164 -14.91 21.54 22.52
CA ARG A 164 -14.76 21.14 21.12
C ARG A 164 -16.11 21.10 20.41
N ARG A 165 -17.13 20.54 21.06
CA ARG A 165 -18.50 20.46 20.54
C ARG A 165 -19.14 21.83 20.40
N GLN A 166 -18.89 22.74 21.34
CA GLN A 166 -19.34 24.12 21.26
C GLN A 166 -18.63 24.87 20.14
N GLN A 167 -17.32 24.70 19.97
CA GLN A 167 -16.58 25.31 18.86
C GLN A 167 -17.05 24.83 17.49
N ILE A 168 -17.37 23.54 17.34
CA ILE A 168 -17.98 22.99 16.12
C ILE A 168 -19.40 23.53 15.91
N ALA A 169 -20.18 23.69 16.98
CA ALA A 169 -21.52 24.25 16.90
C ALA A 169 -21.48 25.74 16.51
N ASP A 170 -20.53 26.51 17.04
CA ASP A 170 -20.30 27.92 16.72
C ASP A 170 -19.82 28.07 15.26
N LEU A 171 -18.95 27.18 14.77
CA LEU A 171 -18.55 27.12 13.35
C LEU A 171 -19.71 26.71 12.42
N ASN A 172 -20.72 26.00 12.92
CA ASN A 172 -21.95 25.65 12.18
C ASN A 172 -23.09 26.66 12.37
N ALA A 173 -22.93 27.65 13.26
CA ALA A 173 -24.01 28.58 13.64
C ALA A 173 -24.30 29.60 12.54
N ASP A 174 -23.32 29.90 11.67
CA ASP A 174 -23.54 30.67 10.44
C ASP A 174 -23.18 29.83 9.19
N PRO A 175 -24.17 29.19 8.56
CA PRO A 175 -23.98 28.44 7.32
C PRO A 175 -23.47 29.27 6.13
N PHE A 176 -23.37 30.61 6.24
CA PHE A 176 -22.86 31.49 5.18
C PHE A 176 -21.49 32.11 5.48
N ASP A 177 -20.87 31.75 6.61
CA ASP A 177 -19.49 32.15 6.91
C ASP A 177 -18.49 31.33 6.08
N VAL A 178 -17.90 31.99 5.09
CA VAL A 178 -16.95 31.41 4.13
C VAL A 178 -15.70 30.89 4.84
N ASP A 179 -15.24 31.53 5.92
CA ASP A 179 -14.04 31.10 6.64
C ASP A 179 -14.31 29.84 7.49
N ALA A 180 -15.51 29.73 8.07
CA ALA A 180 -15.93 28.54 8.80
C ALA A 180 -16.14 27.34 7.87
N GLN A 181 -16.79 27.55 6.72
CA GLN A 181 -16.94 26.52 5.69
C GLN A 181 -15.59 26.04 5.15
N MET A 182 -14.63 26.96 4.93
CA MET A 182 -13.29 26.62 4.46
C MET A 182 -12.54 25.75 5.48
N ARG A 183 -12.59 26.10 6.76
CA ARG A 183 -11.99 25.28 7.83
C ARG A 183 -12.65 23.91 7.98
N ILE A 184 -13.97 23.83 7.84
CA ILE A 184 -14.71 22.56 7.85
C ILE A 184 -14.30 21.70 6.64
N ALA A 185 -14.22 22.29 5.45
CA ALA A 185 -13.80 21.60 4.24
C ALA A 185 -12.34 21.09 4.34
N GLU A 186 -11.44 21.89 4.90
CA GLU A 186 -10.05 21.50 5.12
C GLU A 186 -9.95 20.35 6.12
N MET A 187 -10.68 20.41 7.24
CA MET A 187 -10.71 19.34 8.24
C MET A 187 -11.27 18.02 7.67
N ILE A 188 -12.32 18.08 6.84
CA ILE A 188 -12.87 16.91 6.14
C ILE A 188 -11.85 16.35 5.14
N ARG A 189 -11.13 17.22 4.42
CA ARG A 189 -10.10 16.81 3.47
C ARG A 189 -8.97 16.08 4.21
N GLU A 190 -8.46 16.64 5.30
CA GLU A 190 -7.41 16.01 6.11
C GLU A 190 -7.85 14.67 6.66
N GLN A 191 -9.08 14.57 7.20
CA GLN A 191 -9.64 13.30 7.67
C GLN A 191 -9.69 12.26 6.56
N ARG A 192 -10.19 12.60 5.37
CA ARG A 192 -10.24 11.65 4.25
C ARG A 192 -8.86 11.23 3.77
N VAL A 193 -7.89 12.16 3.76
CA VAL A 193 -6.50 11.83 3.42
C VAL A 193 -5.92 10.86 4.45
N GLN A 194 -6.17 11.09 5.73
CA GLN A 194 -5.70 10.23 6.82
C GLN A 194 -6.36 8.84 6.77
N GLU A 195 -7.68 8.77 6.55
CA GLU A 195 -8.40 7.51 6.37
C GLU A 195 -7.89 6.73 5.15
N ASN A 196 -7.65 7.41 4.03
CA ASN A 196 -7.08 6.77 2.85
C ASN A 196 -5.66 6.25 3.11
N LEU A 197 -4.84 7.01 3.83
CA LEU A 197 -3.49 6.57 4.23
C LEU A 197 -3.57 5.35 5.16
N GLN A 198 -4.45 5.38 6.16
CA GLN A 198 -4.66 4.28 7.08
C GLN A 198 -5.13 3.02 6.35
N ASN A 199 -6.10 3.16 5.43
CA ASN A 199 -6.59 2.07 4.59
C ASN A 199 -5.48 1.50 3.71
N ALA A 200 -4.64 2.35 3.13
CA ALA A 200 -3.49 1.91 2.35
C ALA A 200 -2.49 1.13 3.22
N ILE A 201 -2.21 1.57 4.45
CA ILE A 201 -1.29 0.87 5.37
C ILE A 201 -1.86 -0.50 5.78
N GLU A 202 -3.16 -0.56 6.06
CA GLU A 202 -3.83 -1.76 6.57
C GLU A 202 -4.07 -2.81 5.48
N HIS A 203 -4.51 -2.39 4.29
CA HIS A 203 -4.90 -3.31 3.22
C HIS A 203 -3.80 -3.51 2.16
N ASN A 204 -2.94 -2.51 1.95
CA ASN A 204 -1.91 -2.51 0.91
C ASN A 204 -0.54 -2.09 1.48
N PRO A 205 0.04 -2.79 2.46
CA PRO A 205 1.33 -2.43 3.05
C PRO A 205 2.46 -2.37 2.01
N GLU A 206 2.34 -3.10 0.90
CA GLU A 206 3.28 -3.11 -0.23
C GLU A 206 3.42 -1.75 -0.94
N VAL A 207 2.40 -0.88 -0.86
CA VAL A 207 2.46 0.49 -1.40
C VAL A 207 3.56 1.32 -0.71
N PHE A 208 3.93 0.94 0.51
CA PHE A 208 4.99 1.59 1.28
C PHE A 208 6.33 0.82 1.23
N GLY A 209 6.35 -0.34 0.57
CA GLY A 209 7.55 -1.13 0.36
C GLY A 209 8.46 -0.50 -0.69
N ARG A 210 9.77 -0.53 -0.45
CA ARG A 210 10.75 -0.18 -1.50
C ARG A 210 10.77 -1.31 -2.53
N VAL A 211 10.24 -1.05 -3.72
CA VAL A 211 10.37 -1.97 -4.86
C VAL A 211 11.82 -1.94 -5.33
N HIS A 212 12.51 -3.07 -5.23
CA HIS A 212 13.85 -3.22 -5.75
C HIS A 212 13.80 -3.47 -7.27
N MET A 213 14.89 -3.09 -7.93
CA MET A 213 14.98 -3.13 -9.39
C MET A 213 15.30 -4.55 -9.89
N LEU A 214 14.90 -4.86 -11.12
CA LEU A 214 15.09 -6.19 -11.71
C LEU A 214 16.54 -6.38 -12.21
N TYR A 215 17.28 -7.29 -11.59
CA TYR A 215 18.62 -7.67 -12.04
C TYR A 215 18.71 -9.17 -12.29
N ILE A 216 19.56 -9.56 -13.25
CA ILE A 216 19.89 -10.96 -13.52
C ILE A 216 21.41 -11.15 -13.62
N ASP A 217 21.89 -12.32 -13.22
CA ASP A 217 23.28 -12.71 -13.47
C ASP A 217 23.46 -13.13 -14.93
N VAL A 218 24.43 -12.51 -15.60
CA VAL A 218 24.84 -12.86 -16.97
C VAL A 218 26.35 -13.03 -17.03
N GLU A 219 26.84 -13.69 -18.08
CA GLU A 219 28.25 -13.87 -18.33
C GLU A 219 28.61 -13.38 -19.74
N VAL A 220 29.51 -12.40 -19.83
CA VAL A 220 29.99 -11.83 -21.10
C VAL A 220 31.44 -12.25 -21.27
N ASN A 221 31.74 -13.08 -22.29
CA ASN A 221 33.10 -13.52 -22.57
C ASN A 221 33.85 -14.09 -21.33
N GLY A 222 33.17 -14.90 -20.51
CA GLY A 222 33.74 -15.49 -19.30
C GLY A 222 33.57 -14.66 -18.01
N HIS A 223 33.18 -13.40 -18.11
CA HIS A 223 33.08 -12.49 -16.97
C HIS A 223 31.63 -12.38 -16.50
N LYS A 224 31.39 -12.63 -15.21
CA LYS A 224 30.07 -12.49 -14.59
C LYS A 224 29.74 -11.01 -14.38
N VAL A 225 28.58 -10.59 -14.88
CA VAL A 225 28.09 -9.22 -14.83
C VAL A 225 26.63 -9.27 -14.37
N LYS A 226 26.22 -8.30 -13.55
CA LYS A 226 24.82 -8.12 -13.16
C LYS A 226 24.15 -7.20 -14.18
N ALA A 227 23.17 -7.74 -14.92
CA ALA A 227 22.46 -6.97 -15.93
C ALA A 227 21.16 -6.41 -15.33
N PHE A 228 20.99 -5.10 -15.43
CA PHE A 228 19.75 -4.41 -15.10
C PHE A 228 18.73 -4.62 -16.22
N VAL A 229 17.53 -5.10 -15.90
CA VAL A 229 16.47 -5.39 -16.87
C VAL A 229 15.50 -4.20 -16.94
N ASP A 230 15.50 -3.50 -18.08
CA ASP A 230 14.72 -2.26 -18.26
C ASP A 230 13.97 -2.26 -19.59
N SER A 231 12.66 -2.48 -19.51
CA SER A 231 11.77 -2.40 -20.68
C SER A 231 11.50 -0.97 -21.15
N GLY A 232 11.80 0.04 -20.32
CA GLY A 232 11.70 1.47 -20.65
C GLY A 232 12.87 1.99 -21.48
N ALA A 233 14.00 1.29 -21.47
CA ALA A 233 15.14 1.64 -22.31
C ALA A 233 14.98 1.09 -23.73
N GLN A 234 15.08 1.97 -24.73
CA GLN A 234 15.01 1.56 -26.13
C GLN A 234 16.19 0.67 -26.57
N ALA A 235 17.38 0.91 -26.00
CA ALA A 235 18.61 0.24 -26.41
C ALA A 235 19.34 -0.38 -25.21
N THR A 236 19.93 -1.55 -25.44
CA THR A 236 20.83 -2.21 -24.49
C THR A 236 22.16 -1.45 -24.43
N ILE A 237 22.58 -1.13 -23.20
CA ILE A 237 23.73 -0.24 -22.94
C ILE A 237 24.72 -0.95 -22.02
N MET A 238 26.01 -0.72 -22.26
CA MET A 238 27.09 -1.24 -21.44
C MET A 238 28.06 -0.12 -21.07
N SER A 239 28.57 -0.14 -19.83
CA SER A 239 29.58 0.81 -19.38
C SER A 239 30.94 0.53 -20.05
N PRO A 240 31.79 1.55 -20.28
CA PRO A 240 33.12 1.34 -20.85
C PRO A 240 33.97 0.41 -19.99
N LYS A 241 33.89 0.56 -18.67
CA LYS A 241 34.59 -0.28 -17.70
C LYS A 241 34.18 -1.75 -17.83
N CYS A 242 32.87 -2.03 -17.90
CA CYS A 242 32.37 -3.39 -18.13
C CYS A 242 32.87 -3.95 -19.47
N ALA A 243 32.93 -3.14 -20.54
CA ALA A 243 33.44 -3.59 -21.84
C ALA A 243 34.95 -3.92 -21.82
N GLU A 244 35.73 -3.19 -21.03
CA GLU A 244 37.15 -3.46 -20.77
C GLU A 244 37.35 -4.73 -19.96
N ASP A 245 36.64 -4.87 -18.84
CA ASP A 245 36.70 -6.04 -17.96
C ASP A 245 36.30 -7.31 -18.70
N CYS A 246 35.26 -7.23 -19.55
CA CYS A 246 34.83 -8.36 -20.38
C CYS A 246 35.76 -8.63 -21.58
N GLY A 247 36.77 -7.78 -21.83
CA GLY A 247 37.72 -7.93 -22.94
C GLY A 247 37.09 -7.74 -24.34
N ILE A 248 35.95 -7.06 -24.43
CA ILE A 248 35.22 -6.82 -25.68
C ILE A 248 35.42 -5.41 -26.24
N MET A 249 36.25 -4.59 -25.60
CA MET A 249 36.59 -3.24 -26.07
C MET A 249 37.10 -3.22 -27.53
N ARG A 250 37.76 -4.30 -27.99
CA ARG A 250 38.21 -4.47 -29.39
C ARG A 250 37.07 -4.59 -30.42
N LEU A 251 35.85 -4.90 -29.98
CA LEU A 251 34.67 -5.06 -30.84
C LEU A 251 33.86 -3.77 -30.97
N VAL A 252 34.25 -2.70 -30.26
CA VAL A 252 33.54 -1.42 -30.25
C VAL A 252 33.81 -0.68 -31.55
N ASP A 253 32.76 -0.54 -32.37
CA ASP A 253 32.80 0.25 -33.59
C ASP A 253 32.60 1.74 -33.28
N LYS A 254 33.70 2.49 -33.30
CA LYS A 254 33.73 3.94 -33.02
C LYS A 254 33.01 4.79 -34.06
N ARG A 255 32.63 4.23 -35.22
CA ARG A 255 31.83 4.98 -36.22
C ARG A 255 30.42 5.31 -35.72
N PHE A 256 29.96 4.57 -34.71
CA PHE A 256 28.70 4.80 -34.02
C PHE A 256 28.88 5.63 -32.73
N ALA A 257 30.04 6.25 -32.55
CA ALA A 257 30.27 7.21 -31.47
C ALA A 257 29.41 8.47 -31.67
N GLY A 258 29.00 9.09 -30.58
CA GLY A 258 28.11 10.25 -30.63
C GLY A 258 27.71 10.72 -29.23
N ILE A 259 26.70 11.57 -29.16
CA ILE A 259 26.13 12.04 -27.89
C ILE A 259 24.70 11.53 -27.82
N ALA A 260 24.41 10.67 -26.84
CA ALA A 260 23.05 10.26 -26.53
C ALA A 260 22.31 11.45 -25.93
N ARG A 261 21.24 11.90 -26.59
CA ARG A 261 20.29 12.86 -26.02
C ARG A 261 19.07 12.10 -25.50
N GLY A 262 18.90 12.09 -24.19
CA GLY A 262 17.75 11.51 -23.48
C GLY A 262 17.58 12.19 -22.11
N VAL A 263 17.31 11.41 -21.05
CA VAL A 263 17.20 11.89 -19.65
C VAL A 263 18.52 12.47 -19.07
N GLY A 264 19.56 12.53 -19.90
CA GLY A 264 20.86 13.16 -19.66
C GLY A 264 21.63 13.27 -20.98
N THR A 265 22.76 13.99 -20.97
CA THR A 265 23.73 14.00 -22.08
C THR A 265 24.88 13.06 -21.74
N ALA A 266 25.00 11.98 -22.49
CA ALA A 266 26.03 10.96 -22.28
C ALA A 266 26.82 10.71 -23.57
N ALA A 267 28.14 10.57 -23.45
CA ALA A 267 29.01 10.30 -24.59
C ALA A 267 28.96 8.80 -24.94
N ILE A 268 28.56 8.49 -26.17
CA ILE A 268 28.61 7.14 -26.74
C ILE A 268 30.00 6.94 -27.33
N LEU A 269 30.76 5.98 -26.81
CA LEU A 269 32.08 5.61 -27.32
C LEU A 269 31.98 4.86 -28.65
N GLY A 270 30.91 4.08 -28.82
CA GLY A 270 30.66 3.30 -30.02
C GLY A 270 29.62 2.21 -29.77
N ARG A 271 29.54 1.26 -30.72
CA ARG A 271 28.58 0.16 -30.65
C ARG A 271 29.27 -1.18 -30.91
N VAL A 272 28.92 -2.18 -30.10
CA VAL A 272 29.22 -3.59 -30.37
C VAL A 272 28.04 -4.17 -31.13
N HIS A 273 28.26 -4.61 -32.36
CA HIS A 273 27.18 -5.10 -33.23
C HIS A 273 26.67 -6.49 -32.84
N SER A 274 27.57 -7.34 -32.36
CA SER A 274 27.26 -8.70 -31.94
C SER A 274 28.34 -9.21 -30.97
N ALA A 275 27.93 -9.60 -29.78
CA ALA A 275 28.72 -10.38 -28.84
C ALA A 275 27.82 -11.41 -28.13
N GLN A 276 28.38 -12.56 -27.80
CA GLN A 276 27.65 -13.63 -27.12
C GLN A 276 27.54 -13.30 -25.62
N ILE A 277 26.31 -13.21 -25.13
CA ILE A 277 25.99 -13.14 -23.72
C ILE A 277 25.48 -14.50 -23.28
N LYS A 278 25.95 -15.00 -22.16
CA LYS A 278 25.44 -16.22 -21.55
C LYS A 278 24.49 -15.85 -20.43
N ILE A 279 23.26 -16.35 -20.50
CA ILE A 279 22.23 -16.18 -19.47
C ILE A 279 21.76 -17.58 -19.08
N GLY A 280 21.90 -17.96 -17.81
CA GLY A 280 21.68 -19.35 -17.39
C GLY A 280 22.53 -20.34 -18.20
N SER A 281 21.86 -21.19 -18.99
CA SER A 281 22.50 -22.21 -19.84
C SER A 281 22.60 -21.83 -21.33
N MET A 282 22.10 -20.67 -21.74
CA MET A 282 21.99 -20.28 -23.15
C MET A 282 22.98 -19.17 -23.54
N PHE A 283 23.38 -19.15 -24.81
CA PHE A 283 24.22 -18.11 -25.40
C PHE A 283 23.40 -17.31 -26.42
N LEU A 284 23.28 -16.00 -26.17
CA LEU A 284 22.46 -15.07 -26.92
C LEU A 284 23.34 -14.04 -27.63
N PRO A 285 23.23 -13.87 -28.96
CA PRO A 285 23.90 -12.79 -29.65
C PRO A 285 23.20 -11.45 -29.36
N CYS A 286 23.92 -10.55 -28.71
CA CYS A 286 23.42 -9.24 -28.30
C CYS A 286 24.26 -8.10 -28.88
N SER A 287 23.61 -6.96 -29.14
CA SER A 287 24.29 -5.72 -29.53
C SER A 287 24.28 -4.74 -28.36
N PHE A 288 25.38 -4.03 -28.14
CA PHE A 288 25.54 -3.11 -27.00
C PHE A 288 25.93 -1.72 -27.49
N THR A 289 25.29 -0.70 -26.95
CA THR A 289 25.79 0.68 -27.07
C THR A 289 26.72 0.95 -25.89
N VAL A 290 27.98 1.28 -26.16
CA VAL A 290 28.96 1.57 -25.09
C VAL A 290 28.92 3.06 -24.80
N MET A 291 28.56 3.44 -23.58
CA MET A 291 28.26 4.83 -23.22
C MET A 291 28.76 5.18 -21.82
N GLU A 292 29.39 6.35 -21.67
CA GLU A 292 29.84 6.90 -20.39
C GLU A 292 28.68 7.47 -19.56
N GLY A 293 28.77 7.41 -18.23
CA GLY A 293 27.82 8.08 -17.33
C GLY A 293 26.53 7.32 -17.06
N LYS A 294 26.56 5.98 -17.14
CA LYS A 294 25.53 5.13 -16.50
C LYS A 294 26.15 4.34 -15.36
N ASP A 295 25.47 4.35 -14.22
CA ASP A 295 25.89 3.69 -12.97
C ASP A 295 25.61 2.18 -12.96
N VAL A 296 25.14 1.67 -14.10
CA VAL A 296 24.98 0.24 -14.39
C VAL A 296 26.03 -0.23 -15.37
N ASP A 297 26.66 -1.35 -15.04
CA ASP A 297 27.62 -2.02 -15.90
C ASP A 297 26.98 -2.53 -17.20
N LEU A 298 25.79 -3.12 -17.08
CA LEU A 298 25.02 -3.62 -18.20
C LEU A 298 23.54 -3.40 -17.98
N LEU A 299 22.88 -2.78 -18.96
CA LEU A 299 21.44 -2.60 -19.01
C LEU A 299 20.89 -3.36 -20.22
N LEU A 300 20.01 -4.32 -19.97
CA LEU A 300 19.27 -5.08 -20.96
C LEU A 300 17.99 -4.34 -21.34
N GLY A 301 18.02 -3.70 -22.50
CA GLY A 301 16.94 -2.86 -23.00
C GLY A 301 15.88 -3.63 -23.78
N LEU A 302 14.84 -2.91 -24.19
CA LEU A 302 13.71 -3.44 -24.94
C LEU A 302 14.11 -4.04 -26.29
N ASP A 303 15.18 -3.55 -26.92
CA ASP A 303 15.71 -4.09 -28.18
C ASP A 303 16.10 -5.57 -28.07
N MET A 304 16.84 -5.94 -27.03
CA MET A 304 17.28 -7.32 -26.81
C MET A 304 16.17 -8.17 -26.18
N LEU A 305 15.36 -7.59 -25.28
CA LEU A 305 14.19 -8.26 -24.71
C LEU A 305 13.20 -8.68 -25.81
N LYS A 306 12.86 -7.76 -26.74
CA LYS A 306 11.99 -8.08 -27.88
C LYS A 306 12.64 -9.05 -28.86
N ARG A 307 13.93 -8.86 -29.19
CA ARG A 307 14.66 -9.74 -30.12
C ARG A 307 14.63 -11.20 -29.67
N HIS A 308 14.79 -11.45 -28.37
CA HIS A 308 14.86 -12.81 -27.82
C HIS A 308 13.52 -13.29 -27.23
N GLN A 309 12.43 -12.55 -27.49
CA GLN A 309 11.08 -12.88 -27.01
C GLN A 309 11.03 -13.11 -25.50
N ALA A 310 11.69 -12.24 -24.74
CA ALA A 310 11.75 -12.33 -23.30
C ALA A 310 10.38 -12.06 -22.66
N CYS A 311 10.07 -12.80 -21.61
CA CYS A 311 8.92 -12.56 -20.74
C CYS A 311 9.43 -12.20 -19.34
N ILE A 312 9.04 -11.03 -18.84
CA ILE A 312 9.32 -10.59 -17.47
C ILE A 312 8.16 -11.10 -16.61
N ASP A 313 8.35 -12.23 -15.94
CA ASP A 313 7.34 -12.85 -15.10
C ASP A 313 7.54 -12.42 -13.64
N LEU A 314 6.86 -11.34 -13.26
CA LEU A 314 6.88 -10.81 -11.89
C LEU A 314 6.12 -11.71 -10.90
N SER A 315 5.23 -12.58 -11.37
CA SER A 315 4.50 -13.50 -10.49
C SER A 315 5.39 -14.63 -9.97
N LYS A 316 6.36 -15.06 -10.78
CA LYS A 316 7.36 -16.07 -10.43
C LYS A 316 8.71 -15.49 -10.01
N ASP A 317 8.88 -14.18 -10.16
CA ASP A 317 10.14 -13.46 -9.99
C ASP A 317 11.27 -14.00 -10.90
N LYS A 318 10.95 -14.18 -12.20
CA LYS A 318 11.90 -14.70 -13.19
C LYS A 318 11.82 -13.99 -14.54
N LEU A 319 12.97 -13.90 -15.21
CA LEU A 319 13.07 -13.60 -16.63
C LEU A 319 13.07 -14.89 -17.44
N ILE A 320 12.11 -15.03 -18.35
CA ILE A 320 12.00 -16.21 -19.22
C ILE A 320 12.45 -15.83 -20.62
N ILE A 321 13.46 -16.49 -21.15
CA ILE A 321 13.96 -16.28 -22.52
C ILE A 321 14.02 -17.62 -23.25
N GLN A 322 13.32 -17.74 -24.38
CA GLN A 322 13.26 -18.98 -25.18
C GLN A 322 12.93 -20.25 -24.36
N GLY A 323 12.11 -20.11 -23.31
CA GLY A 323 11.74 -21.20 -22.40
C GLY A 323 12.74 -21.51 -21.29
N VAL A 324 13.87 -20.80 -21.22
CA VAL A 324 14.81 -20.86 -20.08
C VAL A 324 14.38 -19.84 -19.03
N GLU A 325 14.15 -20.31 -17.81
CA GLU A 325 13.81 -19.44 -16.66
C GLU A 325 15.08 -19.01 -15.92
N VAL A 326 15.20 -17.71 -15.64
CA VAL A 326 16.33 -17.11 -14.92
C VAL A 326 15.76 -16.28 -13.77
N SER A 327 16.12 -16.61 -12.54
CA SER A 327 15.65 -15.86 -11.36
C SER A 327 16.21 -14.44 -11.33
N PHE A 328 15.38 -13.49 -10.90
CA PHE A 328 15.88 -12.17 -10.55
C PHE A 328 16.73 -12.23 -9.27
N LEU A 329 17.63 -11.27 -9.13
CA LEU A 329 18.46 -11.11 -7.94
C LEU A 329 17.66 -10.46 -6.82
N GLY A 330 17.76 -11.00 -5.61
CA GLY A 330 17.18 -10.40 -4.41
C GLY A 330 17.92 -9.13 -3.98
N GLU A 331 17.30 -8.35 -3.10
CA GLU A 331 17.78 -7.04 -2.63
C GLU A 331 19.26 -7.04 -2.18
N ALA A 332 19.69 -8.09 -1.47
CA ALA A 332 21.06 -8.18 -0.95
C ALA A 332 22.14 -8.28 -2.04
N ASP A 333 21.77 -8.77 -3.23
CA ASP A 333 22.68 -9.03 -4.35
C ASP A 333 22.67 -7.91 -5.40
N ILE A 334 21.80 -6.91 -5.27
CA ILE A 334 21.73 -5.81 -6.24
C ILE A 334 22.92 -4.84 -6.01
N PRO A 335 23.57 -4.33 -7.07
CA PRO A 335 24.59 -3.30 -6.94
C PRO A 335 24.03 -2.04 -6.24
N LYS A 336 24.58 -1.73 -5.05
CA LYS A 336 24.12 -0.61 -4.21
C LYS A 336 24.43 0.78 -4.76
N ASN A 337 25.28 0.88 -5.79
CA ASN A 337 25.71 2.16 -6.36
C ASN A 337 24.53 3.03 -6.84
N MET A 338 23.44 2.42 -7.33
CA MET A 338 22.22 3.17 -7.71
C MET A 338 21.34 3.58 -6.52
N GLU A 339 21.41 2.85 -5.39
CA GLU A 339 20.69 3.23 -4.17
C GLU A 339 21.39 4.37 -3.44
N ASP A 340 22.72 4.39 -3.45
CA ASP A 340 23.53 5.43 -2.83
C ASP A 340 23.34 6.80 -3.55
N GLU A 341 23.22 6.84 -4.88
CA GLU A 341 22.93 8.09 -5.61
C GLU A 341 21.47 8.55 -5.52
N ARG A 342 20.49 7.64 -5.33
CA ARG A 342 19.11 8.01 -4.96
C ARG A 342 19.04 8.54 -3.53
N ALA A 343 19.92 8.09 -2.64
CA ALA A 343 20.06 8.64 -1.29
C ALA A 343 20.75 10.02 -1.30
N GLU A 344 21.66 10.28 -2.24
CA GLU A 344 22.28 11.60 -2.46
C GLU A 344 21.42 12.56 -3.32
N GLU A 345 20.27 12.09 -3.81
CA GLU A 345 19.36 12.92 -4.58
C GLU A 345 18.78 14.04 -3.69
N PRO A 346 18.81 15.32 -4.11
CA PRO A 346 18.24 16.40 -3.33
C PRO A 346 16.74 16.13 -3.11
N GLN A 347 16.42 15.92 -1.85
CA GLN A 347 15.12 15.57 -1.35
C GLN A 347 14.32 16.86 -1.09
N LEU A 348 13.19 17.01 -1.76
CA LEU A 348 12.27 18.12 -1.54
C LEU A 348 11.27 17.73 -0.45
N GLU A 349 11.18 18.54 0.60
CA GLU A 349 10.18 18.37 1.65
C GLU A 349 8.79 18.71 1.11
N GLY A 350 7.90 17.73 1.14
CA GLY A 350 6.47 17.90 0.86
C GLY A 350 5.69 18.27 2.13
N PRO A 351 4.50 18.87 1.99
CA PRO A 351 3.63 19.11 3.14
C PRO A 351 3.30 17.78 3.85
N GLY A 352 3.40 17.76 5.18
CA GLY A 352 3.13 16.57 6.00
C GLY A 352 4.32 15.63 6.26
N GLY A 353 5.56 16.08 6.03
CA GLY A 353 6.77 15.29 6.33
C GLY A 353 7.10 14.21 5.29
N THR A 354 6.46 14.26 4.12
CA THR A 354 6.82 13.43 2.97
C THR A 354 8.05 14.00 2.30
N THR A 355 8.83 13.13 1.66
CA THR A 355 10.04 13.53 0.97
C THR A 355 10.01 13.04 -0.46
N ILE A 356 10.26 13.95 -1.41
CA ILE A 356 10.19 13.66 -2.85
C ILE A 356 11.60 13.77 -3.44
N GLY A 357 12.07 12.72 -4.10
CA GLY A 357 13.31 12.80 -4.89
C GLY A 357 13.12 13.73 -6.10
N ALA A 358 13.94 14.78 -6.21
CA ALA A 358 13.81 15.80 -7.25
C ALA A 358 14.05 15.32 -8.71
N LYS A 359 14.72 14.19 -8.92
CA LYS A 359 15.03 13.54 -10.20
C LYS A 359 14.22 12.25 -10.42
N SER A 360 14.01 11.44 -9.38
CA SER A 360 13.30 10.16 -9.45
C SER A 360 11.78 10.29 -9.30
N GLY A 361 11.29 11.38 -8.70
CA GLY A 361 9.86 11.55 -8.38
C GLY A 361 9.33 10.57 -7.34
N ALA A 362 10.21 9.79 -6.69
CA ALA A 362 9.84 8.81 -5.68
C ALA A 362 9.39 9.52 -4.40
N VAL A 363 8.18 9.19 -3.92
CA VAL A 363 7.61 9.69 -2.67
C VAL A 363 8.00 8.74 -1.54
N SER A 364 8.72 9.24 -0.55
CA SER A 364 8.97 8.55 0.71
C SER A 364 8.01 9.08 1.78
N GLY A 365 7.37 8.17 2.50
CA GLY A 365 6.48 8.52 3.61
C GLY A 365 7.22 9.19 4.77
N PRO A 366 6.50 9.80 5.74
CA PRO A 366 7.10 10.44 6.89
C PRO A 366 8.01 9.45 7.62
N SER A 367 9.29 9.78 7.65
CA SER A 367 10.28 9.05 8.44
C SER A 367 9.89 9.20 9.91
N THR A 368 9.29 8.16 10.48
CA THR A 368 9.24 8.01 11.93
C THR A 368 10.68 7.84 12.37
N GLY A 369 11.28 8.93 12.84
CA GLY A 369 12.66 8.97 13.28
C GLY A 369 12.92 7.97 14.39
N GLN A 370 13.36 6.76 14.04
CA GLN A 370 14.20 5.95 14.89
C GLN A 370 15.65 6.37 14.64
N GLN A 371 16.02 7.48 15.28
CA GLN A 371 17.42 7.78 15.55
C GLN A 371 18.00 6.64 16.38
N ALA A 372 18.81 5.79 15.75
CA ALA A 372 19.75 4.97 16.47
C ALA A 372 20.73 5.91 17.22
N PRO A 373 20.95 5.73 18.54
CA PRO A 373 21.86 6.60 19.26
C PRO A 373 23.30 6.35 18.80
N GLN A 374 23.85 7.34 18.08
CA GLN A 374 25.28 7.49 17.89
C GLN A 374 25.94 7.73 19.25
N SER A 375 26.79 6.81 19.68
CA SER A 375 27.69 7.03 20.80
C SER A 375 29.12 7.04 20.27
N ALA A 376 29.69 8.23 20.14
CA ALA A 376 31.12 8.44 19.95
C ALA A 376 31.72 8.96 21.24
N SER A 377 32.71 8.26 21.80
CA SER A 377 33.83 8.92 22.48
C SER A 377 35.07 8.02 22.50
N SER A 378 36.19 8.71 22.41
CA SER A 378 37.57 8.34 22.04
C SER A 378 38.44 7.69 23.14
N ALA A 379 39.17 6.62 22.75
CA ALA A 379 40.62 6.27 22.94
C ALA A 379 41.28 6.30 24.36
N PRO A 380 42.47 5.68 24.64
CA PRO A 380 43.44 5.00 23.75
C PRO A 380 44.00 3.61 24.24
N ALA A 381 44.96 3.10 23.46
CA ALA A 381 45.66 1.79 23.48
C ALA A 381 46.33 1.29 24.79
N ALA A 382 46.33 -0.03 25.01
CA ALA A 382 47.52 -0.92 24.94
C ALA A 382 47.32 -2.31 25.62
N SER A 383 48.05 -3.30 25.10
CA SER A 383 48.41 -4.64 25.64
C SER A 383 47.43 -5.84 25.50
N ALA A 384 47.87 -6.81 24.69
CA ALA A 384 47.45 -8.22 24.70
C ALA A 384 47.85 -8.87 26.06
N PRO A 385 47.21 -9.97 26.55
CA PRO A 385 47.28 -11.29 25.89
C PRO A 385 46.08 -12.25 26.05
N SER A 386 46.16 -13.35 25.29
CA SER A 386 45.63 -14.73 25.52
C SER A 386 44.13 -15.03 25.42
N ALA A 387 43.81 -15.89 24.43
CA ALA A 387 42.55 -16.64 24.29
C ALA A 387 42.33 -17.66 25.42
N PRO A 388 41.06 -17.93 25.78
CA PRO A 388 40.52 -19.31 25.67
C PRO A 388 38.99 -19.32 25.33
N PRO A 389 38.30 -20.48 25.28
CA PRO A 389 38.00 -21.27 24.09
C PRO A 389 36.53 -21.15 23.60
N GLN A 390 36.30 -21.54 22.35
CA GLN A 390 34.98 -21.70 21.74
C GLN A 390 34.09 -22.67 22.54
N GLN A 391 32.92 -22.19 22.97
CA GLN A 391 31.81 -23.05 23.39
C GLN A 391 30.91 -23.34 22.19
N GLN A 392 30.87 -24.61 21.81
CA GLN A 392 29.87 -25.20 20.92
C GLN A 392 28.47 -24.97 21.51
N GLN A 393 27.59 -24.31 20.75
CA GLN A 393 26.17 -24.27 21.04
C GLN A 393 25.60 -25.69 20.87
N GLN A 394 25.23 -26.29 22.00
CA GLN A 394 24.48 -27.55 22.06
C GLN A 394 23.08 -27.30 21.48
N GLN A 395 22.74 -28.02 20.40
CA GLN A 395 21.35 -28.17 19.96
C GLN A 395 20.56 -28.85 21.09
N PRO A 396 19.35 -28.38 21.44
CA PRO A 396 18.51 -29.05 22.41
C PRO A 396 18.15 -30.47 21.92
N SER A 397 18.57 -31.49 22.65
CA SER A 397 18.26 -32.89 22.33
C SER A 397 16.87 -33.24 22.90
N PHE A 398 15.87 -33.35 22.03
CA PHE A 398 14.54 -33.87 22.40
C PHE A 398 14.54 -35.40 22.38
N PRO A 399 13.65 -36.07 23.14
CA PRO A 399 13.50 -37.52 23.10
C PRO A 399 13.24 -37.99 21.66
N ALA A 400 13.93 -39.06 21.23
CA ALA A 400 13.77 -39.60 19.87
C ALA A 400 12.32 -39.99 19.57
N GLU A 401 11.57 -40.46 20.57
CA GLU A 401 10.16 -40.82 20.45
C GLU A 401 9.26 -39.63 20.05
N SER A 402 9.55 -38.42 20.57
CA SER A 402 8.80 -37.20 20.24
C SER A 402 9.02 -36.76 18.80
N ILE A 403 10.25 -36.95 18.30
CA ILE A 403 10.63 -36.65 16.92
C ILE A 403 10.00 -37.69 15.98
N ASP A 404 10.07 -38.97 16.33
CA ASP A 404 9.51 -40.07 15.53
C ASP A 404 7.98 -39.97 15.40
N GLN A 405 7.27 -39.47 16.43
CA GLN A 405 5.83 -39.22 16.36
C GLN A 405 5.48 -38.12 15.35
N LEU A 406 6.25 -37.04 15.27
CA LEU A 406 6.04 -35.97 14.29
C LEU A 406 6.46 -36.41 12.87
N VAL A 407 7.50 -37.22 12.75
CA VAL A 407 7.91 -37.82 11.47
C VAL A 407 6.86 -38.82 10.97
N ALA A 408 6.24 -39.61 11.87
CA ALA A 408 5.15 -40.51 11.51
C ALA A 408 3.89 -39.78 11.02
N LEU A 409 3.71 -38.50 11.39
CA LEU A 409 2.65 -37.63 10.86
C LEU A 409 2.99 -37.03 9.48
N GLY A 410 4.19 -37.27 8.95
CA GLY A 410 4.60 -36.90 7.60
C GLY A 410 5.56 -35.71 7.50
N PHE A 411 6.00 -35.15 8.64
CA PHE A 411 6.94 -34.02 8.67
C PHE A 411 8.40 -34.45 8.63
N SER A 412 9.29 -33.59 8.11
CA SER A 412 10.72 -33.89 8.12
C SER A 412 11.29 -33.83 9.54
N ARG A 413 12.42 -34.53 9.74
CA ARG A 413 13.10 -34.58 11.04
C ARG A 413 13.52 -33.18 11.53
N ASP A 414 13.92 -32.31 10.62
CA ASP A 414 14.37 -30.95 10.95
C ASP A 414 13.19 -30.04 11.33
N GLU A 415 12.04 -30.18 10.65
CA GLU A 415 10.80 -29.49 11.01
C GLU A 415 10.28 -29.95 12.38
N ALA A 416 10.31 -31.26 12.65
CA ALA A 416 9.91 -31.82 13.94
C ALA A 416 10.78 -31.29 15.10
N VAL A 417 12.10 -31.20 14.91
CA VAL A 417 13.03 -30.67 15.92
C VAL A 417 12.82 -29.18 16.15
N ASN A 418 12.60 -28.40 15.09
CA ASN A 418 12.35 -26.97 15.19
C ASN A 418 10.99 -26.66 15.85
N ALA A 419 9.94 -27.42 15.51
CA ALA A 419 8.63 -27.29 16.14
C ALA A 419 8.65 -27.68 17.62
N LEU A 420 9.36 -28.76 17.97
CA LEU A 420 9.57 -29.14 19.37
C LEU A 420 10.39 -28.08 20.14
N ALA A 421 11.37 -27.46 19.49
CA ALA A 421 12.13 -26.35 20.09
C ALA A 421 11.26 -25.11 20.34
N ALA A 422 10.36 -24.78 19.41
CA ALA A 422 9.43 -23.66 19.55
C ALA A 422 8.34 -23.92 20.61
N CYS A 423 7.91 -25.18 20.77
CA CYS A 423 6.86 -25.59 21.70
C CYS A 423 7.39 -26.14 23.03
N GLY A 424 8.68 -25.94 23.34
CA GLY A 424 9.27 -26.36 24.62
C GLY A 424 9.26 -27.88 24.87
N GLY A 425 9.22 -28.69 23.82
CA GLY A 425 9.19 -30.16 23.87
C GLY A 425 7.79 -30.79 23.90
N ASP A 426 6.72 -30.00 23.77
CA ASP A 426 5.35 -30.53 23.70
C ASP A 426 5.00 -30.99 22.27
N VAL A 427 4.75 -32.29 22.12
CA VAL A 427 4.46 -32.93 20.82
C VAL A 427 3.10 -32.51 20.23
N GLN A 428 2.09 -32.28 21.07
CA GLN A 428 0.74 -31.94 20.57
C GLN A 428 0.71 -30.50 20.06
N TYR A 429 1.37 -29.58 20.77
CA TYR A 429 1.53 -28.21 20.30
C TYR A 429 2.43 -28.12 19.07
N ALA A 430 3.53 -28.89 19.03
CA ALA A 430 4.40 -28.94 17.86
C ALA A 430 3.68 -29.47 16.62
N ALA A 431 2.85 -30.51 16.75
CA ALA A 431 2.02 -31.01 15.66
C ALA A 431 1.00 -29.95 15.20
N GLY A 432 0.32 -29.28 16.13
CA GLY A 432 -0.62 -28.20 15.80
C GLY A 432 0.03 -27.03 15.06
N LEU A 433 1.24 -26.66 15.46
CA LEU A 433 2.04 -25.61 14.82
C LEU A 433 2.49 -26.01 13.40
N LEU A 434 2.85 -27.28 13.19
CA LEU A 434 3.23 -27.82 11.88
C LEU A 434 2.03 -27.99 10.92
N PHE A 435 0.81 -28.16 11.43
CA PHE A 435 -0.41 -28.22 10.60
C PHE A 435 -1.03 -26.85 10.29
N GLN A 436 -0.62 -25.78 10.99
CA GLN A 436 -1.07 -24.41 10.75
C GLN A 436 -0.12 -23.59 9.87
N GLY A 437 1.09 -24.09 9.60
CA GLY A 437 2.14 -23.45 8.81
C GLY A 437 2.05 -23.72 7.31
#